data_AF-A0A836QM42-F1
#
_entry.id   AF-A0A836QM42-F1
#
_cell.length_a   1.000
_cell.length_b   1.000
_cell.length_c   1.000
_cell.angle_alpha   90.00
_cell.angle_beta   90.00
_cell.angle_gamma   90.00
#
_symmetry.space_group_name_H-M   'P 1'
#
loop_
_entity.id
_entity.type
_entity.pdbx_description
1 polymer ?
#
loop_
_entity_poly.entity_id
_entity_poly.type
_entity_poly.pdbx_seq_one_letter_code
_entity_poly.pdbx_strand_id
1 'polypeptide(L)'
;MQPIDTVTVFVTVLVILLISVIAWAVPVRLYVEALSAGVRVGMGYLVGMRLRKVSPPAVVRPLIWATKAGIPLQVNDLEAHYLAGGQVERVVRALISADKANIEMSFQQAAAIDLAGRDVFEAVQVSVNPKVINTPKVAAMAKDGIQLIAQARVTVRANINRLVGGAGEDTILARVGEGIVSSIGSADTHKEVLENPDAISQTVLARGLDSGTAFEILSIDIAD
;
A
#
# COMPACT_ATOMS: atom_id res chain seq x y z
N MET A 1 -61.36 20.28 -24.35
CA MET A 1 -60.16 19.45 -24.14
C MET A 1 -59.87 18.75 -25.45
N GLN A 2 -58.83 19.19 -26.18
CA GLN A 2 -58.39 18.49 -27.40
C GLN A 2 -57.90 17.09 -26.99
N PRO A 3 -58.28 16.01 -27.72
CA PRO A 3 -57.77 14.68 -27.41
C PRO A 3 -56.25 14.75 -27.51
N ILE A 4 -55.56 14.37 -26.44
CA ILE A 4 -54.10 14.30 -26.48
C ILE A 4 -53.79 13.16 -27.45
N ASP A 5 -53.30 13.51 -28.64
CA ASP A 5 -52.99 12.52 -29.66
C ASP A 5 -52.08 11.45 -29.06
N THR A 6 -52.46 10.19 -29.23
CA THR A 6 -51.73 9.02 -28.72
C THR A 6 -50.26 9.04 -29.15
N VAL A 7 -49.98 9.65 -30.30
CA VAL A 7 -48.63 9.93 -30.84
C VAL A 7 -47.86 10.92 -29.96
N THR A 8 -48.48 12.01 -29.50
CA THR A 8 -47.86 13.01 -28.63
C THR A 8 -47.53 12.43 -27.26
N VAL A 9 -48.40 11.58 -26.71
CA VAL A 9 -48.13 10.84 -25.47
C VAL A 9 -46.94 9.88 -25.65
N PHE A 10 -46.90 9.13 -26.75
CA PHE A 10 -45.81 8.19 -27.04
C PHE A 10 -44.46 8.89 -27.22
N VAL A 11 -44.42 10.01 -27.97
CA VAL A 11 -43.22 10.83 -28.16
C VAL A 11 -42.75 11.42 -26.83
N THR A 12 -43.67 11.91 -25.99
CA THR A 12 -43.34 12.46 -24.67
C THR A 12 -42.73 11.39 -23.76
N VAL A 13 -43.32 10.18 -23.73
CA VAL A 13 -42.79 9.04 -22.96
C VAL A 13 -41.40 8.62 -23.47
N LEU A 14 -41.19 8.59 -24.80
CA LEU A 14 -39.90 8.26 -25.39
C LEU A 14 -38.82 9.30 -25.03
N VAL A 15 -39.16 10.58 -25.06
CA VAL A 15 -38.24 11.67 -24.67
C VAL A 15 -37.90 11.60 -23.19
N ILE A 16 -38.89 11.36 -22.32
CA ILE A 16 -38.65 11.18 -20.88
C ILE A 16 -37.76 9.95 -20.62
N LEU A 17 -38.00 8.85 -21.33
CA LEU A 17 -37.19 7.63 -21.22
C LEU A 17 -35.74 7.89 -21.66
N LEU A 18 -35.55 8.59 -22.78
CA LEU A 18 -34.23 8.95 -23.30
C LEU A 18 -33.48 9.90 -22.35
N ILE A 19 -34.15 10.92 -21.83
CA ILE A 19 -33.60 11.84 -20.81
C ILE A 19 -33.27 11.07 -19.53
N SER A 20 -34.11 10.13 -19.10
CA SER A 20 -33.87 9.32 -17.91
C SER A 20 -32.63 8.42 -18.07
N VAL A 21 -32.43 7.81 -19.25
CA VAL A 21 -31.23 7.04 -19.57
C VAL A 21 -29.98 7.91 -19.57
N ILE A 22 -30.04 9.11 -20.17
CA ILE A 22 -28.91 10.06 -20.18
C ILE A 22 -28.61 10.59 -18.78
N ALA A 23 -29.64 10.95 -18.01
CA ALA A 23 -29.49 11.43 -16.63
C ALA A 23 -28.93 10.36 -15.68
N TRP A 24 -29.28 9.08 -15.92
CA TRP A 24 -28.69 7.95 -15.20
C TRP A 24 -27.23 7.69 -15.64
N ALA A 25 -26.91 7.95 -16.91
CA ALA A 25 -25.58 7.78 -17.48
C ALA A 25 -24.58 8.88 -17.05
N VAL A 26 -25.03 10.13 -16.89
CA VAL A 26 -24.16 11.27 -16.56
C VAL A 26 -24.11 11.51 -15.06
N PRO A 27 -22.95 11.31 -14.38
CA PRO A 27 -22.82 11.66 -12.98
C PRO A 27 -22.63 13.17 -12.82
N VAL A 28 -23.71 13.95 -12.99
CA VAL A 28 -23.69 15.42 -12.91
C VAL A 28 -23.07 15.90 -11.59
N ARG A 29 -23.38 15.22 -10.48
CA ARG A 29 -22.78 15.50 -9.17
C ARG A 29 -21.26 15.39 -9.16
N LEU A 30 -20.70 14.34 -9.78
CA LEU A 30 -19.26 14.10 -9.85
C LEU A 30 -18.57 15.14 -10.75
N TYR A 31 -19.22 15.54 -11.83
CA TYR A 31 -18.70 16.58 -12.72
C TYR A 31 -18.56 17.93 -11.99
N VAL A 32 -19.58 18.33 -11.21
CA VAL A 32 -19.53 19.55 -10.39
C VAL A 32 -18.46 19.44 -9.30
N GLU A 33 -18.32 18.26 -8.69
CA GLU A 33 -17.26 17.98 -7.70
C GLU A 33 -15.86 18.15 -8.32
N ALA A 34 -15.63 17.57 -9.50
CA ALA A 34 -14.37 17.70 -10.22
C ALA A 34 -14.06 19.16 -10.61
N LEU A 35 -15.07 19.89 -11.12
CA LEU A 35 -14.92 21.28 -11.52
C LEU A 35 -14.56 22.18 -10.33
N SER A 36 -15.25 22.03 -9.20
CA SER A 36 -14.96 22.79 -7.97
C SER A 36 -13.60 22.44 -7.36
N ALA A 37 -13.11 21.22 -7.63
CA ALA A 37 -11.77 20.80 -7.24
C ALA A 37 -10.66 21.36 -8.14
N GLY A 38 -10.99 21.91 -9.32
CA GLY A 38 -10.03 22.36 -10.33
C GLY A 38 -9.63 21.27 -11.34
N VAL A 39 -10.27 20.11 -11.30
CA VAL A 39 -10.00 18.98 -12.20
C VAL A 39 -10.85 19.10 -13.46
N ARG A 40 -10.20 19.31 -14.61
CA ARG A 40 -10.88 19.47 -15.90
C ARG A 40 -11.16 18.11 -16.55
N VAL A 41 -12.27 17.47 -16.17
CA VAL A 41 -12.77 16.25 -16.84
C VAL A 41 -14.02 16.58 -17.64
N GLY A 42 -13.98 16.42 -18.97
CA GLY A 42 -15.13 16.69 -19.83
C GLY A 42 -16.29 15.71 -19.59
N MET A 43 -17.52 16.19 -19.71
CA MET A 43 -18.71 15.32 -19.56
C MET A 43 -18.70 14.12 -20.52
N GLY A 44 -18.28 14.33 -21.78
CA GLY A 44 -18.15 13.25 -22.76
C GLY A 44 -17.14 12.18 -22.35
N TYR A 45 -16.08 12.55 -21.62
CA TYR A 45 -15.08 11.60 -21.11
C TYR A 45 -15.63 10.74 -19.97
N LEU A 46 -16.44 11.33 -19.07
CA LEU A 46 -17.14 10.57 -18.01
C LEU A 46 -18.11 9.53 -18.57
N VAL A 47 -18.81 9.87 -19.67
CA VAL A 47 -19.66 8.93 -20.40
C VAL A 47 -18.80 7.85 -21.07
N GLY A 48 -17.70 8.24 -21.71
CA GLY A 48 -16.74 7.33 -22.34
C GLY A 48 -16.09 6.33 -21.38
N MET A 49 -15.85 6.71 -20.12
CA MET A 49 -15.41 5.79 -19.06
C MET A 49 -16.41 4.66 -18.84
N ARG A 50 -17.71 4.97 -18.73
CA ARG A 50 -18.75 3.95 -18.53
C ARG A 50 -18.84 2.99 -19.70
N LEU A 51 -18.70 3.49 -20.94
CA LEU A 51 -18.66 2.64 -22.14
C LEU A 51 -17.46 1.68 -22.12
N ARG A 52 -16.31 2.12 -21.60
CA ARG A 52 -15.11 1.31 -21.38
C ARG A 52 -15.17 0.42 -20.12
N LYS A 53 -16.33 0.34 -19.44
CA LYS A 53 -16.54 -0.38 -18.17
C LYS A 53 -15.68 0.13 -17.00
N VAL A 54 -15.29 1.40 -17.04
CA VAL A 54 -14.60 2.09 -15.95
C VAL A 54 -15.62 2.84 -15.11
N SER A 55 -15.54 2.71 -13.79
CA SER A 55 -16.40 3.44 -12.86
C SER A 55 -15.89 4.88 -12.70
N PRO A 56 -16.61 5.93 -13.15
CA PRO A 56 -16.11 7.30 -13.05
C PRO A 56 -15.79 7.76 -11.62
N PRO A 57 -16.62 7.47 -10.59
CA PRO A 57 -16.30 7.84 -9.21
C PRO A 57 -15.00 7.23 -8.69
N ALA A 58 -14.64 6.02 -9.12
CA ALA A 58 -13.44 5.32 -8.66
C ALA A 58 -12.13 5.94 -9.19
N VAL A 59 -12.20 6.71 -10.28
CA VAL A 59 -11.04 7.38 -10.89
C VAL A 59 -11.01 8.86 -10.54
N VAL A 60 -12.15 9.54 -10.64
CA VAL A 60 -12.24 11.00 -10.51
C VAL A 60 -12.06 11.46 -9.07
N ARG A 61 -12.60 10.73 -8.08
CA ARG A 61 -12.43 11.12 -6.66
C ARG A 61 -10.97 11.03 -6.20
N PRO A 62 -10.23 9.93 -6.47
CA PRO A 62 -8.79 9.92 -6.22
C PRO A 62 -8.06 11.05 -6.94
N LEU A 63 -8.40 11.34 -8.19
CA LEU A 63 -7.80 12.45 -8.92
C LEU A 63 -8.03 13.82 -8.25
N ILE A 64 -9.23 14.04 -7.71
CA ILE A 64 -9.55 15.24 -6.92
C ILE A 64 -8.64 15.31 -5.69
N TRP A 65 -8.48 14.21 -4.95
CA TRP A 65 -7.60 14.18 -3.78
C TRP A 65 -6.15 14.47 -4.14
N ALA A 66 -5.62 13.86 -5.20
CA ALA A 66 -4.27 14.12 -5.69
C ALA A 66 -4.07 15.59 -6.08
N THR A 67 -5.02 16.16 -6.83
CA THR A 67 -4.97 17.57 -7.26
C THR A 67 -4.99 18.52 -6.06
N LYS A 68 -5.83 18.25 -5.06
CA LYS A 68 -5.88 19.04 -3.81
C LYS A 68 -4.63 18.87 -2.94
N ALA A 69 -3.97 17.71 -3.02
CA ALA A 69 -2.70 17.46 -2.34
C ALA A 69 -1.49 18.06 -3.06
N GLY A 70 -1.65 18.56 -4.29
CA GLY A 70 -0.57 19.10 -5.12
C GLY A 70 0.18 18.06 -5.94
N ILE A 71 -0.34 16.84 -6.05
CA ILE A 71 0.29 15.73 -6.77
C ILE A 71 -0.20 15.72 -8.21
N PRO A 72 0.67 15.95 -9.21
CA PRO A 72 0.28 15.99 -10.61
C PRO A 72 0.04 14.57 -11.13
N LEU A 73 -1.22 14.17 -11.27
CA LEU A 73 -1.62 12.89 -11.87
C LEU A 73 -2.48 13.13 -13.12
N GLN A 74 -2.32 12.26 -14.12
CA GLN A 74 -3.18 12.26 -15.29
C GLN A 74 -4.36 11.31 -15.12
N VAL A 75 -5.52 11.70 -15.64
CA VAL A 75 -6.74 10.88 -15.56
C VAL A 75 -6.54 9.54 -16.30
N ASN A 76 -5.79 9.57 -17.40
CA ASN A 76 -5.51 8.39 -18.22
C ASN A 76 -4.70 7.34 -17.45
N ASP A 77 -3.74 7.75 -16.62
CA ASP A 77 -2.90 6.83 -15.85
C ASP A 77 -3.72 6.11 -14.77
N LEU A 78 -4.59 6.85 -14.08
CA LEU A 78 -5.51 6.29 -13.09
C LEU A 78 -6.54 5.34 -13.73
N GLU A 79 -7.05 5.71 -14.91
CA GLU A 79 -7.95 4.86 -15.67
C GLU A 79 -7.28 3.58 -16.17
N ALA A 80 -6.04 3.69 -16.68
CA ALA A 80 -5.26 2.52 -17.12
C ALA A 80 -4.99 1.56 -15.95
N HIS A 81 -4.65 2.10 -14.78
CA HIS A 81 -4.46 1.31 -13.55
C HIS A 81 -5.76 0.62 -13.11
N TYR A 82 -6.90 1.31 -13.17
CA TYR A 82 -8.21 0.72 -12.89
C TYR A 82 -8.53 -0.44 -13.84
N LEU A 83 -8.28 -0.25 -15.15
CA LEU A 83 -8.51 -1.27 -16.17
C LEU A 83 -7.58 -2.48 -16.02
N ALA A 84 -6.37 -2.27 -15.50
CA ALA A 84 -5.44 -3.34 -15.13
C ALA A 84 -5.89 -4.14 -13.89
N GLY A 85 -6.98 -3.74 -13.22
CA GLY A 85 -7.50 -4.38 -12.01
C GLY A 85 -6.90 -3.82 -10.71
N GLY A 86 -6.17 -2.71 -10.78
CA GLY A 86 -5.56 -2.07 -9.63
C GLY A 86 -6.52 -1.19 -8.82
N GLN A 87 -6.14 -0.92 -7.57
CA GLN A 87 -6.87 -0.09 -6.61
C GLN A 87 -6.39 1.37 -6.65
N VAL A 88 -6.99 2.15 -7.55
CA VAL A 88 -6.67 3.58 -7.75
C VAL A 88 -6.71 4.39 -6.45
N GLU A 89 -7.73 4.17 -5.61
CA GLU A 89 -7.88 4.87 -4.34
C GLU A 89 -6.70 4.62 -3.39
N ARG A 90 -6.24 3.38 -3.28
CA ARG A 90 -5.12 2.99 -2.41
C ARG A 90 -3.82 3.62 -2.88
N VAL A 91 -3.53 3.55 -4.18
CA VAL A 91 -2.34 4.14 -4.80
C VAL A 91 -2.28 5.65 -4.56
N VAL A 92 -3.38 6.36 -4.81
CA VAL A 92 -3.39 7.82 -4.63
C VAL A 92 -3.24 8.21 -3.16
N ARG A 93 -3.90 7.51 -2.23
CA ARG A 93 -3.71 7.75 -0.79
C ARG A 93 -2.26 7.51 -0.36
N ALA A 94 -1.62 6.46 -0.87
CA ALA A 94 -0.22 6.16 -0.61
C ALA A 94 0.70 7.28 -1.14
N LEU A 95 0.46 7.79 -2.35
CA LEU A 95 1.21 8.92 -2.91
C LEU A 95 1.07 10.20 -2.07
N ILE A 96 -0.15 10.50 -1.62
CA ILE A 96 -0.41 11.65 -0.72
C ILE A 96 0.34 11.50 0.59
N SER A 97 0.29 10.31 1.20
CA SER A 97 1.04 10.04 2.44
C SER A 97 2.56 10.11 2.24
N ALA A 98 3.06 9.61 1.12
CA ALA A 98 4.50 9.64 0.80
C ALA A 98 4.98 11.09 0.62
N ASP A 99 4.24 11.92 -0.13
CA ASP A 99 4.54 13.35 -0.31
C ASP A 99 4.58 14.09 1.02
N LYS A 100 3.61 13.87 1.91
CA LYS A 100 3.58 14.50 3.24
C LYS A 100 4.68 14.02 4.18
N ALA A 101 5.22 12.83 3.95
CA ALA A 101 6.35 12.30 4.68
C ALA A 101 7.71 12.52 3.99
N ASN A 102 7.74 13.31 2.91
CA ASN A 102 8.94 13.59 2.12
C ASN A 102 9.64 12.32 1.59
N ILE A 103 8.84 11.32 1.21
CA ILE A 103 9.28 10.08 0.57
C ILE A 103 9.08 10.23 -0.94
N GLU A 104 10.17 10.13 -1.70
CA GLU A 104 10.11 10.12 -3.16
C GLU A 104 9.45 8.81 -3.65
N MET A 105 8.24 8.92 -4.19
CA MET A 105 7.51 7.78 -4.76
C MET A 105 6.79 8.22 -6.04
N SER A 106 7.08 7.51 -7.14
CA SER A 106 6.40 7.74 -8.42
C SER A 106 5.06 7.00 -8.49
N PHE A 107 4.14 7.49 -9.33
CA PHE A 107 2.88 6.80 -9.60
C PHE A 107 3.11 5.38 -10.14
N GLN A 108 4.09 5.21 -11.03
CA GLN A 108 4.44 3.92 -11.63
C GLN A 108 4.92 2.91 -10.58
N GLN A 109 5.72 3.37 -9.61
CA GLN A 109 6.19 2.52 -8.52
C GLN A 109 5.02 2.11 -7.61
N ALA A 110 4.17 3.05 -7.23
CA ALA A 110 2.98 2.77 -6.42
C ALA A 110 2.01 1.81 -7.13
N ALA A 111 1.78 2.00 -8.44
CA ALA A 111 0.98 1.12 -9.26
C ALA A 111 1.59 -0.30 -9.37
N ALA A 112 2.91 -0.42 -9.53
CA ALA A 112 3.59 -1.71 -9.58
C ALA A 112 3.46 -2.48 -8.26
N ILE A 113 3.55 -1.80 -7.11
CA ILE A 113 3.35 -2.42 -5.80
C ILE A 113 1.92 -2.95 -5.64
N ASP A 114 0.92 -2.14 -6.04
CA ASP A 114 -0.49 -2.51 -5.97
C ASP A 114 -0.81 -3.73 -6.86
N LEU A 115 -0.31 -3.74 -8.10
CA LEU A 115 -0.47 -4.86 -9.03
C LEU A 115 0.29 -6.12 -8.59
N ALA A 116 1.37 -5.97 -7.81
CA ALA A 116 2.05 -7.09 -7.16
C ALA A 116 1.27 -7.68 -5.97
N GLY A 117 0.09 -7.14 -5.66
CA GLY A 117 -0.77 -7.60 -4.57
C GLY A 117 -0.30 -7.17 -3.18
N ARG A 118 0.58 -6.18 -3.09
CA ARG A 118 1.05 -5.60 -1.82
C ARG A 118 0.23 -4.35 -1.48
N ASP A 119 0.05 -4.10 -0.18
CA ASP A 119 -0.59 -2.87 0.26
C ASP A 119 0.40 -1.69 0.23
N VAL A 120 0.31 -0.87 -0.82
CA VAL A 120 1.15 0.32 -0.99
C VAL A 120 0.97 1.32 0.15
N PHE A 121 -0.26 1.46 0.66
CA PHE A 121 -0.57 2.45 1.67
C PHE A 121 0.03 2.04 3.02
N GLU A 122 -0.11 0.77 3.39
CA GLU A 122 0.55 0.21 4.56
C GLU A 122 2.07 0.34 4.46
N ALA A 123 2.66 0.05 3.30
CA ALA A 123 4.10 0.17 3.11
C ALA A 123 4.62 1.60 3.33
N VAL A 124 3.91 2.61 2.83
CA VAL A 124 4.24 4.02 3.12
C VAL A 124 4.12 4.30 4.61
N GLN A 125 3.04 3.85 5.27
CA GLN A 125 2.87 4.07 6.72
C GLN A 125 4.00 3.45 7.54
N VAL A 126 4.41 2.22 7.24
CA VAL A 126 5.50 1.52 7.94
C VAL A 126 6.86 2.16 7.63
N SER A 127 6.99 2.85 6.49
CA SER A 127 8.18 3.64 6.17
C SER A 127 8.32 4.88 7.06
N VAL A 128 7.20 5.55 7.35
CA VAL A 128 7.15 6.76 8.19
C VAL A 128 7.18 6.42 9.67
N ASN A 129 6.38 5.43 10.08
CA ASN A 129 6.27 4.98 11.45
C ASN A 129 6.68 3.51 11.52
N PRO A 130 7.94 3.23 11.92
CA PRO A 130 8.43 1.87 12.05
C PRO A 130 7.53 1.00 12.93
N LYS A 131 7.43 -0.28 12.56
CA LYS A 131 6.62 -1.27 13.27
C LYS A 131 7.52 -2.18 14.08
N VAL A 132 7.10 -2.51 15.30
CA VAL A 132 7.78 -3.49 16.15
C VAL A 132 7.13 -4.86 15.97
N ILE A 133 7.94 -5.86 15.67
CA ILE A 133 7.51 -7.25 15.44
C ILE A 133 8.32 -8.16 16.36
N ASN A 134 7.65 -9.04 17.08
CA ASN A 134 8.32 -10.01 17.95
C ASN A 134 8.66 -11.27 17.16
N THR A 135 9.88 -11.79 17.35
CA THR A 135 10.25 -13.10 16.83
C THR A 135 9.48 -14.21 17.58
N PRO A 136 9.31 -15.39 16.97
CA PRO A 136 8.98 -16.58 17.73
C PRO A 136 10.06 -16.86 18.79
N LYS A 137 9.71 -17.63 19.83
CA LYS A 137 10.68 -18.09 20.83
C LYS A 137 11.66 -19.05 20.16
N VAL A 138 12.94 -18.71 20.22
CA VAL A 138 14.02 -19.50 19.61
C VAL A 138 14.80 -20.17 20.73
N ALA A 139 15.02 -21.49 20.60
CA ALA A 139 15.82 -22.26 21.56
C ALA A 139 17.16 -22.66 20.94
N ALA A 140 18.25 -22.44 21.67
CA ALA A 140 19.60 -22.81 21.25
C ALA A 140 20.41 -23.29 22.45
N MET A 141 21.40 -24.16 22.22
CA MET A 141 22.32 -24.62 23.26
C MET A 141 23.67 -23.95 23.13
N ALA A 142 24.20 -23.43 24.25
CA ALA A 142 25.59 -23.00 24.32
C ALA A 142 26.54 -24.21 24.37
N LYS A 143 27.85 -23.99 24.18
CA LYS A 143 28.84 -25.09 24.15
C LYS A 143 28.97 -25.85 25.47
N ASP A 144 28.55 -25.26 26.57
CA ASP A 144 28.47 -25.89 27.89
C ASP A 144 27.26 -26.85 28.05
N GLY A 145 26.42 -26.99 27.02
CA GLY A 145 25.29 -27.91 26.98
C GLY A 145 24.01 -27.37 27.65
N ILE A 146 23.98 -26.09 28.01
CA ILE A 146 22.79 -25.45 28.58
C ILE A 146 21.94 -24.82 27.49
N GLN A 147 20.64 -25.08 27.52
CA GLN A 147 19.67 -24.52 26.59
C GLN A 147 19.19 -23.15 27.08
N LEU A 148 19.25 -22.16 26.19
CA LEU A 148 18.66 -20.84 26.38
C LEU A 148 17.50 -20.67 25.41
N ILE A 149 16.45 -20.00 25.89
CA ILE A 149 15.30 -19.58 25.07
C ILE A 149 15.37 -18.07 24.98
N ALA A 150 15.51 -17.55 23.76
CA ALA A 150 15.56 -16.12 23.50
C ALA A 150 14.36 -15.70 22.64
N GLN A 151 13.89 -14.49 22.89
CA GLN A 151 12.93 -13.80 22.03
C GLN A 151 13.53 -12.44 21.67
N ALA A 152 13.24 -11.90 20.49
CA ALA A 152 13.69 -10.58 20.09
C ALA A 152 12.52 -9.72 19.62
N ARG A 153 12.61 -8.41 19.88
CA ARG A 153 11.76 -7.37 19.29
C ARG A 153 12.54 -6.75 18.15
N VAL A 154 12.01 -6.86 16.94
CA VAL A 154 12.62 -6.32 15.73
C VAL A 154 11.83 -5.10 15.30
N THR A 155 12.49 -3.95 15.27
CA THR A 155 11.91 -2.72 14.71
C THR A 155 12.23 -2.67 13.22
N VAL A 156 11.21 -2.76 12.37
CA VAL A 156 11.36 -2.74 10.91
C VAL A 156 10.74 -1.50 10.29
N ARG A 157 11.38 -1.02 9.22
CA ARG A 157 10.89 0.02 8.33
C ARG A 157 10.70 -0.57 6.93
N ALA A 158 9.64 -0.20 6.22
CA ALA A 158 9.46 -0.62 4.84
C ALA A 158 10.42 0.12 3.89
N ASN A 159 11.08 -0.64 3.02
CA ASN A 159 11.93 -0.10 1.95
C ASN A 159 11.12 -0.05 0.64
N ILE A 160 10.62 1.13 0.31
CA ILE A 160 9.73 1.36 -0.84
C ILE A 160 10.38 0.96 -2.18
N ASN A 161 11.71 1.01 -2.28
CA ASN A 161 12.45 0.66 -3.51
C ASN A 161 12.56 -0.86 -3.73
N ARG A 162 12.48 -1.66 -2.66
CA ARG A 162 12.60 -3.13 -2.71
C ARG A 162 11.31 -3.87 -2.39
N LEU A 163 10.21 -3.14 -2.33
CA LEU A 163 8.92 -3.68 -1.92
C LEU A 163 8.34 -4.66 -2.95
N VAL A 164 8.66 -4.48 -4.24
CA VAL A 164 8.29 -5.40 -5.32
C VAL A 164 9.40 -6.44 -5.48
N GLY A 165 9.08 -7.72 -5.26
CA GLY A 165 10.02 -8.83 -5.41
C GLY A 165 10.95 -9.08 -4.20
N GLY A 166 10.96 -8.20 -3.19
CA GLY A 166 11.68 -8.43 -1.95
C GLY A 166 11.00 -9.47 -1.04
N ALA A 167 11.80 -10.13 -0.20
CA ALA A 167 11.28 -11.05 0.81
C ALA A 167 10.51 -10.33 1.92
N GLY A 168 9.48 -10.98 2.48
CA GLY A 168 8.56 -10.40 3.45
C GLY A 168 9.06 -10.43 4.91
N GLU A 169 8.19 -10.01 5.84
CA GLU A 169 8.46 -9.98 7.28
C GLU A 169 8.89 -11.37 7.80
N ASP A 170 8.22 -12.44 7.35
CA ASP A 170 8.51 -13.83 7.78
C ASP A 170 9.96 -14.25 7.50
N THR A 171 10.51 -13.83 6.36
CA THR A 171 11.90 -14.15 6.01
C THR A 171 12.90 -13.40 6.89
N ILE A 172 12.59 -12.16 7.27
CA ILE A 172 13.41 -11.39 8.22
C ILE A 172 13.38 -12.07 9.58
N LEU A 173 12.20 -12.44 10.09
CA LEU A 173 12.07 -13.11 11.38
C LEU A 173 12.81 -14.45 11.41
N ALA A 174 12.75 -15.22 10.32
CA ALA A 174 13.50 -16.47 10.19
C ALA A 174 15.02 -16.25 10.21
N ARG A 175 15.52 -15.26 9.46
CA ARG A 175 16.95 -14.90 9.42
C ARG A 175 17.46 -14.35 10.76
N VAL A 176 16.67 -13.52 11.43
CA VAL A 176 16.98 -13.04 12.79
C VAL A 176 17.02 -14.23 13.75
N GLY A 177 16.05 -15.15 13.67
CA GLY A 177 16.05 -16.37 14.47
C GLY A 177 17.29 -17.24 14.25
N GLU A 178 17.69 -17.47 13.00
CA GLU A 178 18.94 -18.18 12.66
C GLU A 178 20.17 -17.47 13.24
N GLY A 179 20.22 -16.14 13.14
CA GLY A 179 21.28 -15.33 13.74
C GLY A 179 21.37 -15.51 15.25
N ILE A 180 20.24 -15.50 15.95
CA ILE A 180 20.16 -15.73 17.40
C ILE A 180 20.66 -17.14 17.75
N VAL A 181 20.20 -18.18 17.04
CA VAL A 181 20.67 -19.57 17.24
C VAL A 181 22.18 -19.65 17.07
N SER A 182 22.71 -19.08 16.00
CA SER A 182 24.14 -19.08 15.69
C SER A 182 24.95 -18.36 16.76
N SER A 183 24.45 -17.24 17.30
CA SER A 183 25.14 -16.48 18.34
C SER A 183 25.20 -17.25 19.67
N ILE A 184 24.07 -17.81 20.11
CA ILE A 184 24.02 -18.61 21.36
C ILE A 184 24.87 -19.88 21.22
N GLY A 185 24.79 -20.57 20.08
CA GLY A 185 25.58 -21.78 19.82
C GLY A 185 27.09 -21.55 19.70
N SER A 186 27.52 -20.30 19.51
CA SER A 186 28.94 -19.94 19.44
C SER A 186 29.53 -19.57 20.81
N ALA A 187 28.69 -19.25 21.80
CA ALA A 187 29.11 -18.88 23.15
C ALA A 187 29.71 -20.08 23.89
N ASP A 188 30.77 -19.83 24.67
CA ASP A 188 31.44 -20.89 25.41
C ASP A 188 30.63 -21.35 26.61
N THR A 189 29.88 -20.43 27.24
CA THR A 189 28.97 -20.73 28.35
C THR A 189 27.66 -19.96 28.26
N HIS A 190 26.58 -20.49 28.84
CA HIS A 190 25.31 -19.75 28.95
C HIS A 190 25.42 -18.44 29.73
N LYS A 191 26.38 -18.34 30.67
CA LYS A 191 26.60 -17.12 31.47
C LYS A 191 27.06 -15.95 30.61
N GLU A 192 27.92 -16.20 29.63
CA GLU A 192 28.40 -15.19 28.69
C GLU A 192 27.22 -14.51 27.96
N VAL A 193 26.21 -15.30 27.58
CA VAL A 193 24.99 -14.79 26.93
C VAL A 193 24.11 -14.00 27.90
N LEU A 194 23.93 -14.49 29.13
CA LEU A 194 23.10 -13.82 30.15
C LEU A 194 23.74 -12.54 30.70
N GLU A 195 25.07 -12.45 30.73
CA GLU A 195 25.79 -11.26 31.15
C GLU A 195 25.72 -10.13 30.10
N ASN A 196 25.60 -10.48 28.81
CA ASN A 196 25.56 -9.50 27.72
C ASN A 196 24.65 -9.96 26.56
N PRO A 197 23.31 -9.91 26.72
CA PRO A 197 22.37 -10.31 25.67
C PRO A 197 22.45 -9.39 24.43
N ASP A 198 22.89 -8.14 24.58
CA ASP A 198 23.07 -7.18 23.48
C ASP A 198 24.17 -7.60 22.50
N ALA A 199 25.12 -8.45 22.92
CA ALA A 199 26.13 -9.00 22.02
C ALA A 199 25.49 -9.83 20.89
N ILE A 200 24.35 -10.48 21.16
CA ILE A 200 23.59 -11.23 20.15
C ILE A 200 23.05 -10.25 19.10
N SER A 201 22.35 -9.20 19.51
CA SER A 201 21.73 -8.27 18.57
C SER A 201 22.77 -7.59 17.67
N GLN A 202 23.92 -7.20 18.21
CA GLN A 202 25.04 -6.63 17.43
C GLN A 202 25.58 -7.62 16.39
N THR A 203 25.82 -8.87 16.79
CA THR A 203 26.33 -9.92 15.89
C THR A 203 25.34 -10.24 14.77
N VAL A 204 24.05 -10.23 15.10
CA VAL A 204 22.94 -10.51 14.18
C VAL A 204 22.73 -9.35 13.20
N LEU A 205 22.77 -8.09 13.67
CA LEU A 205 22.69 -6.89 12.83
C LEU A 205 23.87 -6.78 11.85
N ALA A 206 25.09 -7.14 12.29
CA ALA A 206 26.30 -7.07 11.46
C ALA A 206 26.26 -7.98 10.21
N ARG A 207 25.40 -9.00 10.19
CA ARG A 207 25.27 -9.94 9.05
C ARG A 207 24.41 -9.41 7.90
N GLY A 208 23.79 -8.23 8.02
CA GLY A 208 23.01 -7.62 6.93
C GLY A 208 21.79 -8.46 6.53
N LEU A 209 20.99 -8.88 7.51
CA LEU A 209 19.89 -9.83 7.35
C LEU A 209 18.73 -9.31 6.48
N ASP A 210 18.66 -7.99 6.30
CA ASP A 210 17.71 -7.25 5.48
C ASP A 210 18.13 -7.15 3.99
N SER A 211 19.26 -7.75 3.62
CA SER A 211 19.68 -7.85 2.22
C SER A 211 18.67 -8.62 1.38
N GLY A 212 18.13 -7.96 0.35
CA GLY A 212 17.11 -8.52 -0.54
C GLY A 212 15.70 -8.60 0.06
N THR A 213 15.44 -7.94 1.20
CA THR A 213 14.11 -7.90 1.81
C THR A 213 13.37 -6.60 1.48
N ALA A 214 12.04 -6.65 1.59
CA ALA A 214 11.15 -5.52 1.42
C ALA A 214 11.19 -4.53 2.61
N PHE A 215 11.89 -4.89 3.69
CA PHE A 215 12.07 -4.08 4.89
C PHE A 215 13.54 -3.88 5.22
N GLU A 216 13.81 -2.88 6.03
CA GLU A 216 15.09 -2.52 6.62
C GLU A 216 14.96 -2.66 8.15
N ILE A 217 15.98 -3.22 8.79
CA ILE A 217 15.98 -3.45 10.24
C ILE A 217 16.63 -2.23 10.92
N LEU A 218 15.88 -1.56 11.81
CA LEU A 218 16.38 -0.41 12.57
C LEU A 218 17.00 -0.83 13.90
N SER A 219 16.36 -1.76 14.60
CA SER A 219 16.86 -2.31 15.86
C SER A 219 16.43 -3.76 16.03
N ILE A 220 17.25 -4.52 16.77
CA ILE A 220 16.92 -5.83 17.29
C ILE A 220 17.21 -5.77 18.79
N ASP A 221 16.19 -5.91 19.60
CA ASP A 221 16.30 -5.86 21.05
C ASP A 221 15.95 -7.25 21.60
N ILE A 222 16.86 -7.91 22.30
CA ILE A 222 16.57 -9.22 22.91
C ILE A 222 15.59 -8.97 24.08
N ALA A 223 14.41 -9.57 23.97
CA ALA A 223 13.43 -9.58 25.03
C ALA A 223 13.80 -10.68 26.03
N ASP A 224 14.04 -10.25 27.27
CA ASP A 224 14.24 -11.10 28.45
C ASP A 224 13.09 -12.10 28.65
#